data_AF-A0A2G3E6T9-F1
#
_entry.id   AF-A0A2G3E6T9-F1
#
_cell.length_a   1.000
_cell.length_b   1.000
_cell.length_c   1.000
_cell.angle_alpha   90.00
_cell.angle_beta   90.00
_cell.angle_gamma   90.00
#
_symmetry.space_group_name_H-M   'P 1'
#
loop_
_entity.id
_entity.type
_entity.pdbx_description
1 polymer ?
#
loop_
_entity_poly.entity_id
_entity_poly.type
_entity_poly.pdbx_seq_one_letter_code
_entity_poly.pdbx_strand_id
1 'polypeptide(L)'
;MRIVKILIALPMILLFGILRLFATAISSLYCRAASLLFIPMIILLILSVIATQWLAVGIIGASVVICFILLFTIGWIEVELEFGQEFFKGLMHG
;
A
#
# COMPACT_ATOMS: atom_id res chain seq x y z
N MET A 1 -35.11 -13.17 6.32
CA MET A 1 -33.71 -13.47 5.93
C MET A 1 -33.07 -12.40 5.03
N ARG A 2 -33.75 -11.89 4.00
CA ARG A 2 -33.21 -10.86 3.08
C ARG A 2 -32.80 -9.54 3.77
N ILE A 3 -33.64 -9.04 4.67
CA ILE A 3 -33.39 -7.81 5.46
C ILE A 3 -32.19 -7.97 6.40
N VAL A 4 -32.04 -9.13 7.04
CA VAL A 4 -30.91 -9.43 7.94
C VAL A 4 -29.59 -9.51 7.16
N LYS A 5 -29.58 -10.10 5.97
CA LYS A 5 -28.41 -10.10 5.07
C LYS A 5 -28.01 -8.69 4.65
N ILE A 6 -28.98 -7.84 4.29
CA ILE A 6 -28.73 -6.44 3.92
C ILE A 6 -28.21 -5.63 5.11
N LEU A 7 -28.78 -5.82 6.30
CA LEU A 7 -28.39 -5.11 7.52
C LEU A 7 -26.94 -5.43 7.94
N ILE A 8 -26.44 -6.63 7.63
CA ILE A 8 -25.06 -7.05 7.90
C ILE A 8 -24.11 -6.67 6.75
N ALA A 9 -24.56 -6.77 5.50
CA ALA A 9 -23.74 -6.46 4.33
C ALA A 9 -23.50 -4.95 4.15
N LEU A 10 -24.47 -4.10 4.48
CA LEU A 10 -24.37 -2.65 4.36
C LEU A 10 -23.23 -2.04 5.20
N PRO A 11 -23.10 -2.33 6.52
CA PRO A 11 -21.98 -1.82 7.32
C PRO A 11 -20.64 -2.39 6.87
N MET A 12 -20.61 -3.63 6.37
CA MET A 12 -19.38 -4.25 5.87
C MET A 12 -18.87 -3.55 4.59
N ILE A 13 -19.77 -3.27 3.64
CA ILE A 13 -19.45 -2.49 2.42
C ILE A 13 -18.98 -1.08 2.79
N LEU A 14 -19.63 -0.44 3.75
CA LEU A 14 -19.26 0.90 4.20
C LEU A 14 -17.86 0.90 4.85
N LEU A 15 -17.56 -0.13 5.64
CA LEU A 15 -16.26 -0.34 6.26
C LEU A 15 -15.16 -0.57 5.21
N PHE A 16 -15.39 -1.46 4.23
CA PHE A 16 -14.46 -1.69 3.11
C PHE A 16 -14.24 -0.43 2.27
N GLY A 17 -15.29 0.35 2.02
CA GLY A 17 -15.19 1.61 1.29
C GLY A 17 -14.34 2.66 2.02
N ILE A 18 -14.50 2.80 3.34
CA ILE A 18 -13.68 3.69 4.15
C ILE A 18 -12.23 3.19 4.18
N LEU A 19 -12.01 1.89 4.39
CA LEU A 19 -10.67 1.30 4.38
C LEU A 19 -9.95 1.53 3.05
N ARG A 20 -10.67 1.41 1.92
CA ARG A 20 -10.13 1.69 0.59
C ARG A 20 -9.74 3.15 0.43
N LEU A 21 -10.59 4.09 0.85
CA LEU A 21 -10.26 5.52 0.82
C LEU A 21 -8.99 5.83 1.63
N PHE A 22 -8.85 5.25 2.82
CA PHE A 22 -7.64 5.39 3.61
C PHE A 22 -6.42 4.74 2.93
N ALA A 23 -6.55 3.52 2.41
CA ALA A 23 -5.47 2.84 1.70
C ALA A 23 -4.99 3.65 0.50
N THR A 24 -5.91 4.21 -0.30
CA THR A 24 -5.60 5.07 -1.46
C THR A 24 -4.97 6.41 -1.05
N ALA A 25 -5.43 7.01 0.04
CA ALA A 25 -4.81 8.25 0.55
C ALA A 25 -3.37 7.99 1.04
N ILE A 26 -3.17 6.90 1.78
CA ILE A 26 -1.85 6.48 2.28
C ILE A 26 -0.94 6.09 1.12
N SER A 27 -1.43 5.32 0.14
CA SER A 27 -0.65 4.90 -1.04
C SER A 27 -0.22 6.10 -1.87
N SER A 28 -1.11 7.08 -2.09
CA SER A 28 -0.80 8.32 -2.79
C SER A 28 0.28 9.14 -2.07
N LEU A 29 0.13 9.36 -0.76
CA LEU A 29 1.11 10.06 0.05
C LEU A 29 2.46 9.35 0.06
N TYR A 30 2.43 8.02 0.24
CA TYR A 30 3.63 7.20 0.28
C TYR A 30 4.35 7.15 -1.07
N CYS A 31 3.63 6.98 -2.18
CA CYS A 31 4.20 7.07 -3.54
C CYS A 31 4.84 8.43 -3.80
N ARG A 32 4.21 9.53 -3.35
CA ARG A 32 4.76 10.88 -3.53
C ARG A 32 6.03 11.07 -2.70
N ALA A 33 6.03 10.63 -1.45
CA ALA A 33 7.21 10.68 -0.59
C ALA A 33 8.35 9.79 -1.11
N ALA A 34 8.02 8.56 -1.52
CA ALA A 34 8.98 7.62 -2.10
C ALA A 34 9.59 8.17 -3.39
N SER A 35 8.79 8.71 -4.31
CA SER A 35 9.29 9.32 -5.55
C SER A 35 10.24 10.47 -5.29
N LEU A 36 10.01 11.26 -4.25
CA LEU A 36 10.85 12.40 -3.90
C LEU A 36 12.18 11.97 -3.25
N LEU A 37 12.16 10.87 -2.50
CA LEU A 37 13.32 10.35 -1.78
C LEU A 37 14.14 9.32 -2.58
N PHE A 38 13.59 8.72 -3.63
CA PHE A 38 14.28 7.68 -4.40
C PHE A 38 15.54 8.18 -5.09
N ILE A 39 15.46 9.32 -5.79
CA ILE A 39 16.59 9.92 -6.50
C ILE A 39 17.75 10.26 -5.53
N PRO A 40 17.52 11.01 -4.43
CA PRO A 40 18.61 11.31 -3.50
C PRO A 40 19.16 10.06 -2.81
N MET A 41 18.34 9.05 -2.52
CA MET A 41 18.81 7.77 -1.96
C MET A 41 19.73 7.00 -2.90
N ILE A 42 19.43 6.96 -4.20
CA ILE A 42 20.29 6.35 -5.21
C ILE A 42 21.63 7.10 -5.31
N ILE A 43 21.60 8.43 -5.30
CA ILE A 43 22.82 9.26 -5.32
C ILE A 43 23.69 8.97 -4.09
N LEU A 44 23.08 8.93 -2.89
CA LEU A 44 23.78 8.58 -1.65
C LEU A 44 24.35 7.16 -1.68
N LEU A 45 23.61 6.20 -2.25
CA LEU A 45 24.07 4.83 -2.42
C LEU A 45 25.33 4.79 -3.30
N ILE A 46 25.31 5.41 -4.48
CA ILE A 46 26.47 5.48 -5.39
C ILE A 46 27.65 6.16 -4.69
N LEU A 47 27.43 7.28 -4.00
CA LEU A 47 28.48 8.00 -3.30
C LEU A 47 29.09 7.15 -2.17
N SER A 48 28.27 6.40 -1.43
CA SER A 48 28.74 5.49 -0.38
C SER A 48 29.56 4.32 -0.92
N VAL A 49 29.23 3.80 -2.11
CA VAL A 49 30.03 2.78 -2.81
C VAL A 49 31.39 3.35 -3.20
N ILE A 50 31.42 4.55 -3.79
CA ILE A 50 32.67 5.24 -4.19
C ILE A 50 33.54 5.51 -2.97
N ALA A 51 32.94 5.96 -1.86
CA ALA A 51 33.63 6.21 -0.60
C ALA A 51 34.01 4.92 0.16
N THR A 52 33.75 3.73 -0.41
CA THR A 52 34.00 2.41 0.21
C THR A 52 33.34 2.22 1.58
N GLN A 53 32.23 2.92 1.84
CA GLN A 53 31.47 2.88 3.08
C GLN A 53 30.43 1.75 3.04
N TRP A 54 30.89 0.50 3.07
CA TRP A 54 30.04 -0.69 2.91
C TRP A 54 28.89 -0.81 3.92
N LEU A 55 29.08 -0.30 5.15
CA LEU A 55 28.03 -0.25 6.16
C LEU A 55 26.88 0.68 5.73
N ALA A 56 27.20 1.85 5.18
CA ALA A 56 26.21 2.78 4.65
C ALA A 56 25.50 2.21 3.41
N VAL A 57 26.25 1.55 2.52
CA VAL A 57 25.68 0.83 1.36
C VAL A 57 24.65 -0.20 1.83
N GLY A 58 24.96 -0.97 2.86
CA GLY A 58 24.06 -1.97 3.44
C GLY A 58 22.78 -1.35 4.01
N ILE A 59 22.89 -0.28 4.79
CA ILE A 59 21.72 0.41 5.38
C ILE A 59 20.84 1.04 4.29
N ILE A 60 21.45 1.80 3.38
CA ILE A 60 20.71 2.48 2.31
C ILE A 60 20.08 1.44 1.38
N GLY A 61 20.82 0.40 0.99
CA GLY A 61 20.29 -0.70 0.18
C GLY A 61 19.11 -1.40 0.83
N ALA A 62 19.22 -1.76 2.12
CA ALA A 62 18.13 -2.39 2.87
C ALA A 62 16.90 -1.46 2.95
N SER A 63 17.10 -0.16 3.16
CA SER A 63 15.99 0.79 3.22
C SER A 63 15.25 0.91 1.87
N VAL A 64 15.95 0.88 0.73
CA VAL A 64 15.31 0.86 -0.60
C VAL A 64 14.47 -0.40 -0.79
N VAL A 65 15.00 -1.56 -0.39
CA VAL A 65 14.28 -2.85 -0.47
C VAL A 65 13.02 -2.83 0.39
N ILE A 66 13.11 -2.33 1.63
CA ILE A 66 11.96 -2.22 2.54
C ILE A 66 10.89 -1.30 1.92
N CYS A 67 11.29 -0.16 1.35
CA CYS A 67 10.34 0.73 0.66
C CYS A 67 9.61 0.04 -0.49
N PHE A 68 10.31 -0.79 -1.28
CA PHE A 68 9.70 -1.59 -2.34
C PHE A 68 8.68 -2.62 -1.81
N ILE A 69 9.01 -3.32 -0.72
CA ILE A 69 8.11 -4.31 -0.10
C ILE A 69 6.85 -3.61 0.44
N LEU A 70 7.00 -2.42 1.04
CA LEU A 70 5.87 -1.64 1.53
C LEU A 70 4.96 -1.18 0.39
N LEU A 71 5.51 -0.68 -0.72
CA LEU A 71 4.72 -0.34 -1.93
C LEU A 71 3.93 -1.55 -2.43
N PHE A 72 4.60 -2.70 -2.53
CA PHE A 72 3.97 -3.93 -2.99
C PHE A 72 2.84 -4.37 -2.05
N THR A 73 3.07 -4.29 -0.73
CA THR A 73 2.08 -4.65 0.29
C THR A 73 0.87 -3.73 0.26
N ILE A 74 1.08 -2.42 0.09
CA ILE A 74 0.00 -1.44 -0.04
C ILE A 74 -0.85 -1.74 -1.29
N GLY A 75 -0.19 -2.01 -2.44
CA GLY A 75 -0.89 -2.39 -3.67
C GLY A 75 -1.68 -3.69 -3.50
N TRP A 76 -1.14 -4.68 -2.78
CA TRP A 76 -1.85 -5.92 -2.47
C TRP A 76 -3.11 -5.66 -1.63
N ILE A 77 -3.01 -4.82 -0.59
CA ILE A 77 -4.13 -4.46 0.27
C ILE A 77 -5.23 -3.76 -0.55
N GLU A 78 -4.88 -2.85 -1.46
CA GLU A 78 -5.86 -2.19 -2.32
C GLU A 78 -6.63 -3.18 -3.21
N VAL A 79 -5.95 -4.16 -3.80
CA VAL A 79 -6.57 -5.21 -4.62
C VAL A 79 -7.51 -6.09 -3.79
N GLU A 80 -7.09 -6.51 -2.59
CA GLU A 80 -7.90 -7.35 -1.71
C GLU A 80 -9.17 -6.60 -1.24
N LEU A 81 -9.04 -5.29 -0.96
CA LEU A 81 -10.17 -4.45 -0.59
C LEU A 81 -11.16 -4.26 -1.75
N GLU A 82 -10.67 -4.11 -2.98
CA GLU A 82 -11.51 -4.03 -4.18
C GLU A 82 -12.28 -5.34 -4.40
N PHE A 83 -11.60 -6.48 -4.28
CA PHE A 83 -12.22 -7.80 -4.39
C PHE A 83 -13.29 -8.03 -3.31
N GLY A 84 -13.00 -7.68 -2.04
CA GLY A 84 -13.96 -7.77 -0.94
C GLY A 84 -15.21 -6.90 -1.18
N GLN A 85 -15.02 -5.68 -1.68
CA GLN A 85 -16.13 -4.78 -2.00
C GLN A 85 -17.01 -5.32 -3.14
N GLU A 86 -16.41 -5.88 -4.20
CA GLU A 86 -17.15 -6.50 -5.31
C GLU A 86 -17.92 -7.75 -4.89
N PHE A 87 -17.31 -8.60 -4.05
CA PHE A 87 -17.94 -9.80 -3.51
C PHE A 87 -19.21 -9.47 -2.73
N PHE A 88 -19.13 -8.53 -1.77
CA PHE A 88 -20.30 -8.11 -0.98
C PHE A 88 -21.37 -7.41 -1.85
N LYS A 89 -20.96 -6.65 -2.88
CA LYS A 89 -21.89 -6.03 -3.83
C LYS A 89 -22.65 -7.07 -4.65
N GLY A 90 -21.98 -8.12 -5.12
CA GLY A 90 -22.61 -9.26 -5.81
C GLY A 90 -23.58 -10.02 -4.90
N LEU A 91 -23.22 -10.21 -3.63
CA LEU A 91 -24.04 -10.90 -2.63
C LEU A 91 -25.33 -10.14 -2.25
N MET A 92 -25.37 -8.82 -2.47
CA MET A 92 -26.60 -8.02 -2.29
C MET A 92 -27.56 -8.06 -3.49
N HIS A 93 -27.08 -8.43 -4.69
CA HIS A 93 -27.89 -8.44 -5.91
C HIS A 93 -28.36 -9.84 -6.34
N GLY A 94 -27.75 -10.91 -5.82
CA GLY A 94 -28.23 -12.30 -5.93
C GLY A 94 -29.25 -12.67 -4.86
#